data_AF-A0A6P0P3F2-F1
#
_entry.id   AF-A0A6P0P3F2-F1
#
_cell.length_a   1.000
_cell.length_b   1.000
_cell.length_c   1.000
_cell.angle_alpha   90.00
_cell.angle_beta   90.00
_cell.angle_gamma   90.00
#
_symmetry.space_group_name_H-M   'P 1'
#
loop_
_entity.id
_entity.type
_entity.pdbx_description
1 polymer ?
#
loop_
_entity_poly.entity_id
_entity_poly.type
_entity_poly.pdbx_seq_one_letter_code
_entity_poly.pdbx_strand_id
1 'polypeptide(L)'
;MLSANPECGGVRFVWNPPPFHGNIYRIKYQNELLYFAGSSNFSKRGLFENLEFTCKITDLPTINQTEAYINWLLTDNISVNFDKCESFPIVKSVKANRKKINFLKVETKPIINSTIPYLDISLARVDRQQRSNLNAFFGKGRWNRKTGIVIPRDWFEVEIIVDVATTKNPIYPKGDFIAYTDDDLVFPCRTQGDYHKNFRSRDDLKILGHWIKGKLQQKGVLELFEPVTSQTLEEYGKNYIRMYKLSNYDYYLEF
;
A
#
# COMPACT_ATOMS: atom_id res chain seq x y z
N MET A 1 -10.56 -2.67 -5.78
CA MET A 1 -11.16 -2.01 -6.96
C MET A 1 -11.05 -0.49 -6.80
N LEU A 2 -10.23 0.18 -7.61
CA LEU A 2 -10.33 1.63 -7.81
C LEU A 2 -11.61 1.87 -8.60
N SER A 3 -12.77 1.88 -7.94
CA SER A 3 -14.00 2.30 -8.63
C SER A 3 -13.92 3.81 -8.77
N ALA A 4 -13.60 4.29 -9.96
CA ALA A 4 -14.00 5.64 -10.34
C ALA A 4 -15.52 5.67 -10.15
N ASN A 5 -16.02 6.59 -9.32
CA ASN A 5 -17.46 6.83 -9.25
C ASN A 5 -17.90 7.20 -10.68
N PRO A 6 -18.84 6.47 -11.32
CA PRO A 6 -19.31 6.77 -12.67
C PRO A 6 -19.83 8.20 -12.82
N GLU A 7 -20.30 8.80 -11.73
CA GLU A 7 -20.75 10.20 -11.67
C GLU A 7 -19.61 11.22 -11.58
N CYS A 8 -18.36 10.78 -11.34
CA CYS A 8 -17.18 11.64 -11.16
C CYS A 8 -16.19 11.59 -12.35
N GLY A 9 -16.55 10.93 -13.46
CA GLY A 9 -15.71 10.78 -14.65
C GLY A 9 -14.87 9.49 -14.66
N GLY A 10 -13.90 9.39 -15.57
CA GLY A 10 -13.08 8.18 -15.75
C GLY A 10 -11.69 8.47 -16.29
N VAL A 11 -10.80 7.47 -16.22
CA VAL A 11 -9.45 7.52 -16.80
C VAL A 11 -9.54 7.04 -18.25
N ARG A 12 -8.93 7.80 -19.18
CA ARG A 12 -8.90 7.42 -20.60
C ARG A 12 -7.46 7.32 -21.10
N PHE A 13 -7.22 6.35 -21.99
CA PHE A 13 -5.95 6.17 -22.67
C PHE A 13 -6.07 6.65 -24.10
N VAL A 14 -5.25 7.63 -24.50
CA VAL A 14 -5.10 7.99 -25.91
C VAL A 14 -4.21 6.92 -26.56
N TRP A 15 -4.75 6.23 -27.56
CA TRP A 15 -4.09 5.05 -28.15
C TRP A 15 -3.67 5.26 -29.61
N ASN A 16 -4.23 6.26 -30.30
CA ASN A 16 -3.84 6.56 -31.67
C ASN A 16 -2.46 7.23 -31.72
N PRO A 17 -1.59 6.82 -32.66
CA PRO A 17 -0.36 7.56 -32.96
C PRO A 17 -0.66 8.88 -33.69
N PRO A 18 0.13 9.93 -33.47
CA PRO A 18 1.28 9.99 -32.56
C PRO A 18 0.86 10.03 -31.07
N PRO A 19 1.71 9.54 -30.15
CA PRO A 19 1.39 9.54 -28.72
C PRO A 19 1.06 10.94 -28.20
N PHE A 20 0.01 11.03 -27.38
CA PHE A 20 -0.32 12.27 -26.70
C PHE A 20 0.73 12.61 -25.63
N HIS A 21 1.32 13.79 -25.74
CA HIS A 21 2.29 14.35 -24.78
C HIS A 21 1.86 15.76 -24.31
N GLY A 22 0.58 16.11 -24.49
CA GLY A 22 0.07 17.41 -24.10
C GLY A 22 -0.18 17.49 -22.58
N ASN A 23 -0.01 18.69 -22.02
CA ASN A 23 -0.31 18.97 -20.62
C ASN A 23 -1.32 20.10 -20.57
N ILE A 24 -2.61 19.73 -20.49
CA ILE A 24 -3.74 20.65 -20.54
C ILE A 24 -4.61 20.41 -19.30
N TYR A 25 -4.98 21.49 -18.62
CA TYR A 25 -5.82 21.44 -17.43
C TYR A 25 -7.09 22.25 -17.67
N ARG A 26 -8.25 21.60 -17.50
CA ARG A 26 -9.56 22.24 -17.41
C ARG A 26 -10.08 22.07 -15.99
N ILE A 27 -10.16 23.17 -15.24
CA ILE A 27 -10.49 23.15 -13.80
C ILE A 27 -11.76 23.96 -13.58
N LYS A 28 -12.80 23.33 -13.02
CA LYS A 28 -13.97 24.05 -12.51
C LYS A 28 -13.65 24.56 -11.11
N TYR A 29 -13.61 25.87 -10.93
CA TYR A 29 -13.39 26.51 -9.64
C TYR A 29 -14.54 27.48 -9.37
N GLN A 30 -15.33 27.19 -8.34
CA GLN A 30 -16.60 27.89 -8.07
C GLN A 30 -17.52 27.84 -9.31
N ASN A 31 -17.89 29.01 -9.85
CA ASN A 31 -18.73 29.14 -11.04
C ASN A 31 -17.93 29.37 -12.34
N GLU A 32 -16.59 29.30 -12.28
CA GLU A 32 -15.73 29.53 -13.44
C GLU A 32 -15.08 28.23 -13.92
N LEU A 33 -14.85 28.16 -15.24
CA LEU A 33 -14.02 27.16 -15.89
C LEU A 33 -12.69 27.81 -16.28
N LEU A 34 -11.60 27.28 -15.72
CA LEU A 34 -10.25 27.76 -15.92
C LEU A 34 -9.49 26.80 -16.82
N TYR A 35 -8.70 27.34 -17.74
CA TYR A 35 -7.92 26.57 -18.71
C TYR A 35 -6.44 26.91 -18.57
N PHE A 36 -5.59 25.89 -18.55
CA PHE A 36 -4.15 26.02 -18.51
C PHE A 36 -3.49 25.05 -19.49
N ALA A 37 -2.38 25.47 -20.08
CA ALA A 37 -1.53 24.61 -20.91
C ALA A 37 -0.05 24.92 -20.62
N GLY A 38 0.81 23.90 -20.69
CA GLY A 38 2.21 24.07 -20.31
C GLY A 38 3.06 22.81 -20.42
N SER A 39 4.13 22.76 -19.63
CA SER A 39 5.05 21.62 -19.51
C SER A 39 4.75 20.73 -18.28
N SER A 40 3.93 21.21 -17.35
CA SER A 40 3.63 20.52 -16.09
C SER A 40 2.87 19.21 -16.29
N ASN A 41 3.53 18.07 -16.06
CA ASN A 41 2.86 16.77 -15.89
C ASN A 41 2.02 16.73 -14.61
N PHE A 42 0.87 16.02 -14.64
CA PHE A 42 0.01 15.85 -13.47
C PHE A 42 0.69 14.96 -12.42
N SER A 43 1.52 15.60 -11.61
CA SER A 43 2.39 14.97 -10.62
C SER A 43 2.82 15.99 -9.60
N LYS A 44 3.25 15.54 -8.41
CA LYS A 44 3.80 16.44 -7.40
C LYS A 44 4.99 17.26 -7.95
N ARG A 45 5.87 16.60 -8.71
CA ARG A 45 7.05 17.24 -9.32
C ARG A 45 6.64 18.32 -10.31
N GLY A 46 5.79 17.98 -11.30
CA GLY A 46 5.37 18.91 -12.35
C GLY A 46 4.48 20.07 -11.86
N LEU A 47 3.82 19.93 -10.70
CA LEU A 47 2.95 21.00 -10.18
C LEU A 47 3.63 21.87 -9.11
N PHE A 48 4.65 21.36 -8.40
CA PHE A 48 5.19 22.06 -7.22
C PHE A 48 6.71 22.05 -7.07
N GLU A 49 7.44 21.12 -7.69
CA GLU A 49 8.88 20.93 -7.36
C GLU A 49 9.80 21.25 -8.54
N ASN A 50 9.38 20.98 -9.77
CA ASN A 50 10.13 21.28 -10.98
C ASN A 50 9.96 22.75 -11.38
N LEU A 51 10.95 23.30 -12.07
CA LEU A 51 10.78 24.52 -12.85
C LEU A 51 10.01 24.17 -14.13
N GLU A 52 8.75 24.59 -14.18
CA GLU A 52 7.81 24.29 -15.26
C GLU A 52 7.20 25.58 -15.79
N PHE A 53 6.81 25.58 -17.06
CA PHE A 53 6.13 26.71 -17.68
C PHE A 53 4.68 26.33 -17.96
N THR A 54 3.74 26.96 -17.25
CA THR A 54 2.29 26.75 -17.44
C THR A 54 1.58 28.08 -17.48
N CYS A 55 0.81 28.31 -18.54
CA CYS A 55 0.06 29.54 -18.76
C CYS A 55 -1.44 29.32 -18.58
N LYS A 56 -2.10 30.30 -17.95
CA LYS A 56 -3.57 30.41 -18.00
C LYS A 56 -3.98 30.94 -19.36
N ILE A 57 -4.94 30.27 -19.99
CA ILE A 57 -5.56 30.71 -21.23
C ILE A 57 -6.73 31.64 -20.85
N THR A 58 -6.74 32.86 -21.38
CA THR A 58 -7.71 33.90 -20.99
C THR A 58 -8.55 34.42 -22.16
N ASP A 59 -8.06 34.30 -23.40
CA ASP A 59 -8.81 34.75 -24.56
C ASP A 59 -9.84 33.69 -25.00
N LEU A 60 -11.04 34.17 -25.33
CA LEU A 60 -12.17 33.32 -25.69
C LEU A 60 -11.90 32.42 -26.92
N PRO A 61 -11.23 32.89 -27.99
CA PRO A 61 -10.90 32.04 -29.13
C PRO A 61 -10.06 30.82 -28.75
N THR A 62 -8.99 31.01 -27.97
CA THR A 62 -8.11 29.91 -27.56
C THR A 62 -8.80 28.98 -26.56
N ILE A 63 -9.65 29.51 -25.67
CA ILE A 63 -10.50 28.69 -24.79
C ILE A 63 -11.39 27.76 -25.62
N ASN A 64 -12.10 28.29 -26.61
CA ASN A 64 -13.01 27.50 -27.45
C ASN A 64 -12.25 26.42 -28.23
N GLN A 65 -11.07 26.75 -28.78
CA GLN A 65 -10.22 25.77 -29.46
C GLN A 65 -9.72 24.67 -28.51
N THR A 66 -9.32 25.06 -27.29
CA THR A 66 -8.86 24.11 -26.26
C THR A 66 -9.98 23.17 -25.84
N GLU A 67 -11.19 23.70 -25.62
CA GLU A 67 -12.36 22.91 -25.25
C GLU A 67 -12.76 21.94 -26.36
N ALA A 68 -12.76 22.38 -27.62
CA ALA A 68 -12.99 21.52 -28.77
C ALA A 68 -11.94 20.39 -28.86
N TYR A 69 -10.67 20.70 -28.63
CA TYR A 69 -9.59 19.72 -28.64
C TYR A 69 -9.69 18.70 -27.50
N ILE A 70 -10.01 19.14 -26.28
CA ILE A 70 -10.27 18.24 -25.14
C ILE A 70 -11.44 17.32 -25.47
N ASN A 71 -12.55 17.86 -25.97
CA ASN A 71 -13.73 17.05 -26.29
C ASN A 71 -13.43 16.04 -27.40
N TRP A 72 -12.61 16.41 -28.40
CA TRP A 72 -12.09 15.49 -29.41
C TRP A 72 -11.21 14.39 -28.79
N LEU A 73 -10.28 14.71 -27.89
CA LEU A 73 -9.47 13.70 -27.19
C LEU A 73 -10.32 12.69 -26.40
N LEU A 74 -11.47 13.13 -25.85
CA LEU A 74 -12.37 12.30 -25.05
C LEU A 74 -13.30 11.39 -25.87
N THR A 75 -13.27 11.48 -27.20
CA THR A 75 -14.04 10.59 -28.08
C THR A 75 -13.46 9.17 -28.12
N ASP A 76 -14.33 8.17 -28.35
CA ASP A 76 -13.94 6.75 -28.36
C ASP A 76 -13.06 6.35 -29.57
N ASN A 77 -13.01 7.16 -30.63
CA ASN A 77 -12.12 6.95 -31.77
C ASN A 77 -10.68 7.45 -31.52
N ILE A 78 -10.45 8.27 -30.48
CA ILE A 78 -9.12 8.83 -30.15
C ILE A 78 -8.57 8.26 -28.86
N SER A 79 -9.44 8.04 -27.89
CA SER A 79 -9.09 7.45 -26.60
C SER A 79 -10.07 6.36 -26.21
N VAL A 80 -9.70 5.52 -25.26
CA VAL A 80 -10.57 4.49 -24.69
C VAL A 80 -10.69 4.71 -23.19
N ASN A 81 -11.91 4.60 -22.66
CA ASN A 81 -12.12 4.59 -21.20
C ASN A 81 -11.51 3.30 -20.62
N PHE A 82 -10.76 3.43 -19.53
CA PHE A 82 -10.14 2.30 -18.85
C PHE A 82 -11.12 1.17 -18.53
N ASP A 83 -12.37 1.51 -18.18
CA ASP A 83 -13.41 0.53 -17.85
C ASP A 83 -13.82 -0.35 -19.05
N LYS A 84 -13.49 0.09 -20.28
CA LYS A 84 -13.71 -0.68 -21.53
C LYS A 84 -12.47 -1.49 -21.96
N CYS A 85 -11.35 -1.38 -21.26
CA CYS A 85 -10.13 -2.10 -21.60
C CYS A 85 -10.20 -3.54 -21.08
N GLU A 86 -10.37 -4.52 -21.97
CA GLU A 86 -10.45 -5.95 -21.61
C GLU A 86 -9.13 -6.51 -21.04
N SER A 87 -8.00 -6.04 -21.56
CA SER A 87 -6.68 -6.44 -21.08
C SER A 87 -5.71 -5.26 -21.16
N PHE A 88 -4.97 -5.02 -20.07
CA PHE A 88 -3.90 -4.03 -20.02
C PHE A 88 -2.67 -4.71 -19.43
N PRO A 89 -1.69 -5.16 -20.24
CA PRO A 89 -0.51 -5.83 -19.70
C PRO A 89 0.28 -4.84 -18.84
N ILE A 90 0.22 -5.03 -17.52
CA ILE A 90 1.03 -4.27 -16.59
C ILE A 90 2.47 -4.77 -16.71
N VAL A 91 3.25 -4.12 -17.57
CA VAL A 91 4.68 -4.39 -17.65
C VAL A 91 5.32 -3.81 -16.38
N LYS A 92 5.89 -4.67 -15.53
CA LYS A 92 6.64 -4.23 -14.35
C LYS A 92 7.80 -3.34 -14.82
N SER A 93 7.70 -2.04 -14.53
CA SER A 93 8.81 -1.11 -14.70
C SER A 93 10.00 -1.57 -13.86
N VAL A 94 11.14 -1.83 -14.53
CA VAL A 94 12.42 -2.17 -13.90
C VAL A 94 12.89 -1.07 -12.94
N LYS A 95 12.36 0.16 -13.09
CA LYS A 95 12.72 1.36 -12.30
C LYS A 95 11.84 1.61 -11.07
N ALA A 96 10.96 0.68 -10.68
CA ALA A 96 10.35 0.78 -9.36
C ALA A 96 11.44 0.57 -8.31
N ASN A 97 12.12 1.65 -7.93
CA ASN A 97 12.95 1.77 -6.73
C ASN A 97 12.03 1.57 -5.51
N ARG A 98 11.53 0.34 -5.34
CA ARG A 98 11.11 -0.14 -4.04
C ARG A 98 12.36 0.01 -3.19
N LYS A 99 12.34 0.92 -2.21
CA LYS A 99 13.33 0.90 -1.13
C LYS A 99 13.47 -0.56 -0.75
N LYS A 100 14.62 -1.16 -1.05
CA LYS A 100 14.84 -2.58 -0.83
C LYS A 100 14.66 -2.76 0.68
N ILE A 101 13.65 -3.52 1.07
CA ILE A 101 13.51 -3.89 2.46
C ILE A 101 14.70 -4.78 2.75
N ASN A 102 15.60 -4.29 3.60
CA ASN A 102 16.78 -5.03 3.99
C ASN A 102 16.38 -5.94 5.15
N PHE A 103 15.95 -7.15 4.81
CA PHE A 103 15.95 -8.24 5.78
C PHE A 103 17.40 -8.59 6.10
N LEU A 104 17.70 -8.76 7.39
CA LEU A 104 18.97 -9.36 7.78
C LEU A 104 18.87 -10.86 7.47
N LYS A 105 19.89 -11.43 6.85
CA LYS A 105 19.97 -12.89 6.65
C LYS A 105 20.56 -13.53 7.89
N VAL A 106 20.02 -14.68 8.25
CA VAL A 106 20.53 -15.50 9.35
C VAL A 106 21.87 -16.12 8.94
N GLU A 107 22.92 -16.00 9.77
CA GLU A 107 24.15 -16.79 9.62
C GLU A 107 24.00 -18.21 10.19
N THR A 108 23.26 -18.37 11.29
CA THR A 108 22.95 -19.66 11.94
C THR A 108 21.49 -19.74 12.38
N LYS A 109 20.74 -20.71 11.83
CA LYS A 109 19.31 -20.88 12.13
C LYS A 109 19.10 -21.37 13.56
N PRO A 110 18.23 -20.73 14.37
CA PRO A 110 17.85 -21.27 15.66
C PRO A 110 17.24 -22.66 15.49
N ILE A 111 17.71 -23.63 16.28
CA ILE A 111 17.15 -24.99 16.26
C ILE A 111 15.90 -24.98 17.12
N ILE A 112 14.73 -25.15 16.50
CA ILE A 112 13.45 -25.28 17.18
C ILE A 112 13.17 -26.74 17.50
N ASN A 113 12.83 -27.03 18.75
CA ASN A 113 12.45 -28.36 19.21
C ASN A 113 11.22 -28.29 20.12
N SER A 114 10.67 -29.44 20.50
CA SER A 114 9.44 -29.55 21.29
C SER A 114 9.51 -28.98 22.71
N THR A 115 10.71 -28.67 23.22
CA THR A 115 10.90 -28.13 24.58
C THR A 115 10.82 -26.61 24.63
N ILE A 116 10.90 -25.92 23.49
CA ILE A 116 10.88 -24.46 23.45
C ILE A 116 9.43 -23.99 23.65
N PRO A 117 9.17 -23.15 24.68
CA PRO A 117 7.83 -22.66 24.94
C PRO A 117 7.37 -21.72 23.82
N TYR A 118 6.10 -21.82 23.44
CA TYR A 118 5.51 -21.00 22.40
C TYR A 118 4.12 -20.47 22.78
N LEU A 119 3.68 -19.46 22.04
CA LEU A 119 2.30 -18.98 22.01
C LEU A 119 1.86 -18.74 20.56
N ASP A 120 0.55 -18.71 20.34
CA ASP A 120 -0.03 -18.39 19.04
C ASP A 120 -0.73 -17.02 19.09
N ILE A 121 -0.34 -16.10 18.21
CA ILE A 121 -1.02 -14.82 18.00
C ILE A 121 -2.09 -15.03 16.93
N SER A 122 -3.36 -15.05 17.34
CA SER A 122 -4.48 -15.27 16.43
C SER A 122 -4.66 -14.12 15.43
N LEU A 123 -4.81 -14.47 14.15
CA LEU A 123 -5.20 -13.59 13.05
C LEU A 123 -6.66 -13.80 12.62
N ALA A 124 -7.40 -14.71 13.27
CA ALA A 124 -8.75 -15.12 12.88
C ALA A 124 -9.80 -14.00 12.90
N ARG A 125 -9.51 -12.85 13.54
CA ARG A 125 -10.42 -11.69 13.59
C ARG A 125 -10.31 -10.77 12.37
N VAL A 126 -9.59 -11.17 11.32
CA VAL A 126 -9.26 -10.32 10.17
C VAL A 126 -10.49 -9.70 9.49
N ASP A 127 -11.62 -10.42 9.43
CA ASP A 127 -12.86 -9.90 8.83
C ASP A 127 -13.51 -8.78 9.64
N ARG A 128 -13.23 -8.72 10.94
CA ARG A 128 -13.62 -7.59 11.83
C ARG A 128 -12.63 -6.44 11.78
N GLN A 129 -11.53 -6.60 11.05
CA GLN A 129 -10.38 -5.69 11.01
C GLN A 129 -10.09 -5.21 9.58
N GLN A 130 -11.13 -4.96 8.78
CA GLN A 130 -11.03 -4.59 7.35
C GLN A 130 -10.19 -3.34 7.04
N ARG A 131 -9.87 -2.52 8.05
CA ARG A 131 -9.16 -1.24 7.91
C ARG A 131 -8.04 -1.04 8.95
N SER A 132 -7.61 -2.12 9.60
CA SER A 132 -6.55 -2.14 10.61
C SER A 132 -5.77 -3.46 10.52
N ASN A 133 -4.80 -3.71 11.40
CA ASN A 133 -4.03 -4.96 11.41
C ASN A 133 -3.37 -5.24 10.06
N LEU A 134 -3.62 -6.43 9.49
CA LEU A 134 -3.15 -6.82 8.15
C LEU A 134 -3.72 -5.90 7.05
N ASN A 135 -4.87 -5.29 7.29
CA ASN A 135 -5.59 -4.45 6.34
C ASN A 135 -5.43 -2.95 6.66
N ALA A 136 -4.35 -2.55 7.35
CA ALA A 136 -4.09 -1.14 7.67
C ALA A 136 -4.02 -0.25 6.42
N PHE A 137 -3.61 -0.77 5.27
CA PHE A 137 -3.66 -0.09 3.97
C PHE A 137 -5.02 0.58 3.68
N PHE A 138 -6.13 -0.08 4.00
CA PHE A 138 -7.49 0.41 3.77
C PHE A 138 -7.98 1.38 4.86
N GLY A 139 -7.16 1.61 5.88
CA GLY A 139 -7.40 2.57 6.95
C GLY A 139 -7.30 4.02 6.50
N LYS A 140 -7.56 4.94 7.44
CA LYS A 140 -7.33 6.36 7.19
C LYS A 140 -5.83 6.62 6.98
N GLY A 141 -5.51 7.38 5.94
CA GLY A 141 -4.16 7.87 5.68
C GLY A 141 -3.69 8.85 6.77
N ARG A 142 -2.39 9.15 6.75
CA ARG A 142 -1.76 10.13 7.65
C ARG A 142 -2.07 11.53 7.14
N TRP A 143 -2.92 12.25 7.87
CA TRP A 143 -3.30 13.61 7.53
C TRP A 143 -2.33 14.61 8.16
N ASN A 144 -1.63 15.37 7.33
CA ASN A 144 -0.89 16.53 7.78
C ASN A 144 -1.84 17.73 7.84
N ARG A 145 -2.31 18.06 9.05
CA ARG A 145 -3.25 19.17 9.28
C ARG A 145 -2.72 20.54 8.83
N LYS A 146 -1.39 20.73 8.78
CA LYS A 146 -0.79 21.99 8.34
C LYS A 146 -0.87 22.17 6.84
N THR A 147 -0.64 21.10 6.07
CA THR A 147 -0.61 21.16 4.60
C THR A 147 -1.91 20.69 3.94
N GLY A 148 -2.82 20.10 4.70
CA GLY A 148 -4.03 19.45 4.18
C GLY A 148 -3.77 18.11 3.48
N ILE A 149 -2.51 17.71 3.29
CA ILE A 149 -2.14 16.50 2.54
C ILE A 149 -2.47 15.26 3.35
N VAL A 150 -3.14 14.30 2.72
CA VAL A 150 -3.38 12.96 3.25
C VAL A 150 -2.46 11.98 2.53
N ILE A 151 -1.54 11.36 3.26
CA ILE A 151 -0.66 10.33 2.73
C ILE A 151 -1.31 8.96 3.01
N PRO A 152 -1.66 8.15 2.00
CA PRO A 152 -2.21 6.82 2.23
C PRO A 152 -1.20 5.93 2.97
N ARG A 153 -1.71 4.91 3.68
CA ARG A 153 -0.85 3.91 4.31
C ARG A 153 -0.21 3.03 3.24
N ASP A 154 0.99 2.54 3.52
CA ASP A 154 1.69 1.66 2.58
C ASP A 154 0.98 0.29 2.50
N TRP A 155 1.03 -0.38 1.35
CA TRP A 155 0.43 -1.71 1.18
C TRP A 155 0.97 -2.73 2.19
N PHE A 156 2.27 -2.68 2.47
CA PHE A 156 2.92 -3.58 3.41
C PHE A 156 2.92 -3.06 4.85
N GLU A 157 2.35 -1.88 5.11
CA GLU A 157 2.18 -1.41 6.49
C GLU A 157 1.19 -2.29 7.24
N VAL A 158 1.65 -2.93 8.33
CA VAL A 158 0.82 -3.73 9.23
C VAL A 158 1.18 -3.43 10.69
N GLU A 159 0.20 -3.55 11.58
CA GLU A 159 0.40 -3.51 13.04
C GLU A 159 -0.59 -4.47 13.69
N ILE A 160 -0.11 -5.61 14.19
CA ILE A 160 -0.97 -6.66 14.75
C ILE A 160 -1.38 -6.28 16.17
N ILE A 161 -2.69 -6.13 16.38
CA ILE A 161 -3.28 -5.85 17.69
C ILE A 161 -3.59 -7.18 18.37
N VAL A 162 -2.71 -7.55 19.29
CA VAL A 162 -2.75 -8.77 20.08
C VAL A 162 -3.78 -8.64 21.20
N ASP A 163 -4.54 -9.70 21.47
CA ASP A 163 -5.53 -9.71 22.55
C ASP A 163 -4.89 -9.78 23.94
N VAL A 164 -5.63 -9.32 24.95
CA VAL A 164 -5.12 -9.17 26.32
C VAL A 164 -4.76 -10.51 26.97
N ALA A 165 -5.42 -11.61 26.59
CA ALA A 165 -5.07 -12.92 27.15
C ALA A 165 -3.69 -13.34 26.65
N THR A 166 -3.42 -13.15 25.37
CA THR A 166 -2.10 -13.39 24.77
C THR A 166 -1.03 -12.45 25.33
N THR A 167 -1.30 -11.15 25.50
CA THR A 167 -0.29 -10.22 26.04
C THR A 167 0.05 -10.42 27.51
N LYS A 168 -0.82 -11.09 28.27
CA LYS A 168 -0.58 -11.50 29.66
C LYS A 168 0.26 -12.79 29.77
N ASN A 169 0.41 -13.55 28.68
CA ASN A 169 1.20 -14.77 28.68
C ASN A 169 2.67 -14.47 29.00
N PRO A 170 3.34 -15.19 29.94
CA PRO A 170 4.75 -14.98 30.27
C PRO A 170 5.75 -15.18 29.11
N ILE A 171 5.32 -15.87 28.04
CA ILE A 171 6.07 -16.07 26.81
C ILE A 171 6.05 -14.81 25.94
N TYR A 172 5.01 -13.97 26.03
CA TYR A 172 4.84 -12.82 25.15
C TYR A 172 5.89 -11.73 25.41
N PRO A 173 6.59 -11.22 24.37
CA PRO A 173 7.61 -10.19 24.53
C PRO A 173 6.99 -8.86 24.96
N LYS A 174 7.67 -8.17 25.88
CA LYS A 174 7.32 -6.81 26.33
C LYS A 174 8.45 -5.86 25.99
N GLY A 175 8.30 -5.10 24.91
CA GLY A 175 9.32 -4.17 24.41
C GLY A 175 10.00 -4.69 23.14
N ASP A 176 11.31 -4.42 23.02
CA ASP A 176 12.11 -4.74 21.83
C ASP A 176 12.61 -6.19 21.85
N PHE A 177 12.59 -6.83 20.69
CA PHE A 177 13.13 -8.17 20.49
C PHE A 177 13.53 -8.39 19.03
N ILE A 178 14.32 -9.42 18.78
CA ILE A 178 14.71 -9.88 17.45
C ILE A 178 13.83 -11.06 17.06
N ALA A 179 13.23 -10.99 15.87
CA ALA A 179 12.48 -12.08 15.27
C ALA A 179 13.35 -12.80 14.25
N TYR A 180 13.46 -14.12 14.40
CA TYR A 180 13.97 -15.06 13.40
C TYR A 180 12.77 -15.76 12.79
N THR A 181 12.69 -15.86 11.47
CA THR A 181 11.52 -16.45 10.82
C THR A 181 11.80 -17.86 10.28
N ASP A 182 10.72 -18.58 10.00
CA ASP A 182 10.75 -19.90 9.38
C ASP A 182 11.34 -19.93 7.98
N ASP A 183 11.28 -18.81 7.27
CA ASP A 183 11.88 -18.55 5.96
C ASP A 183 13.21 -17.75 6.03
N ASP A 184 13.93 -17.87 7.14
CA ASP A 184 15.33 -17.43 7.31
C ASP A 184 15.56 -15.91 7.22
N LEU A 185 14.55 -15.12 7.59
CA LEU A 185 14.65 -13.67 7.73
C LEU A 185 14.86 -13.29 9.20
N VAL A 186 15.64 -12.22 9.41
CA VAL A 186 15.81 -11.60 10.72
C VAL A 186 15.41 -10.14 10.64
N PHE A 187 14.61 -9.70 11.60
CA PHE A 187 14.29 -8.29 11.75
C PHE A 187 13.95 -7.92 13.20
N PRO A 188 14.24 -6.66 13.60
CA PRO A 188 13.85 -6.19 14.91
C PRO A 188 12.34 -5.96 14.97
N CYS A 189 11.76 -6.29 16.11
CA CYS A 189 10.35 -6.12 16.44
C CYS A 189 10.20 -5.33 17.75
N ARG A 190 8.99 -4.82 17.97
CA ARG A 190 8.60 -4.14 19.20
C ARG A 190 7.14 -4.44 19.54
N THR A 191 6.88 -4.70 20.82
CA THR A 191 5.52 -4.64 21.39
C THR A 191 5.34 -3.37 22.21
N GLN A 192 4.26 -2.63 21.96
CA GLN A 192 4.02 -1.33 22.59
C GLN A 192 2.53 -0.97 22.70
N GLY A 193 2.25 0.22 23.23
CA GLY A 193 0.89 0.67 23.55
C GLY A 193 0.34 0.00 24.80
N ASP A 194 -0.94 0.27 25.10
CA ASP A 194 -1.59 -0.31 26.27
C ASP A 194 -1.46 -1.83 26.27
N TYR A 195 -1.04 -2.39 27.40
CA TYR A 195 -0.85 -3.84 27.57
C TYR A 195 0.10 -4.49 26.55
N HIS A 196 1.00 -3.71 25.92
CA HIS A 196 1.88 -4.19 24.84
C HIS A 196 1.13 -4.81 23.64
N LYS A 197 -0.11 -4.34 23.39
CA LYS A 197 -1.01 -4.93 22.38
C LYS A 197 -0.53 -4.77 20.94
N ASN A 198 0.27 -3.76 20.63
CA ASN A 198 0.69 -3.49 19.25
C ASN A 198 2.00 -4.24 18.95
N PHE A 199 1.90 -5.36 18.23
CA PHE A 199 3.04 -6.11 17.70
C PHE A 199 3.37 -5.65 16.27
N ARG A 200 4.61 -5.18 16.08
CA ARG A 200 5.10 -4.64 14.80
C ARG A 200 6.60 -4.82 14.63
N SER A 201 7.07 -4.73 13.39
CA SER A 201 8.50 -4.53 13.11
C SER A 201 8.96 -3.15 13.62
N ARG A 202 10.17 -3.11 14.16
CA ARG A 202 10.81 -1.89 14.63
C ARG A 202 11.38 -1.13 13.43
N ASP A 203 11.45 0.20 13.52
CA ASP A 203 12.05 1.13 12.57
C ASP A 203 11.35 1.26 11.20
N ASP A 204 10.76 0.19 10.67
CA ASP A 204 9.91 0.21 9.47
C ASP A 204 8.70 -0.73 9.64
N LEU A 205 7.49 -0.15 9.69
CA LEU A 205 6.21 -0.86 9.83
C LEU A 205 5.88 -1.78 8.65
N LYS A 206 6.65 -1.70 7.56
CA LYS A 206 6.44 -2.52 6.37
C LYS A 206 7.10 -3.88 6.47
N ILE A 207 8.14 -4.06 7.27
CA ILE A 207 8.93 -5.31 7.31
C ILE A 207 8.05 -6.51 7.69
N LEU A 208 7.27 -6.38 8.78
CA LEU A 208 6.36 -7.44 9.21
C LEU A 208 5.30 -7.75 8.14
N GLY A 209 4.80 -6.73 7.44
CA GLY A 209 3.81 -6.93 6.39
C GLY A 209 4.41 -7.51 5.11
N HIS A 210 5.65 -7.17 4.76
CA HIS A 210 6.38 -7.83 3.70
C HIS A 210 6.58 -9.32 3.99
N TRP A 211 6.82 -9.70 5.24
CA TRP A 211 6.88 -11.10 5.63
C TRP A 211 5.52 -11.78 5.48
N ILE A 212 4.48 -11.28 6.17
CA ILE A 212 3.15 -11.92 6.19
C ILE A 212 2.47 -11.87 4.81
N LYS A 213 2.25 -10.67 4.26
CA LYS A 213 1.59 -10.52 2.94
C LYS A 213 2.46 -11.07 1.83
N GLY A 214 3.79 -10.98 1.94
CA GLY A 214 4.68 -11.58 0.95
C GLY A 214 4.49 -13.08 0.84
N LYS A 215 4.34 -13.80 1.96
CA LYS A 215 4.05 -15.25 1.94
C LYS A 215 2.67 -15.57 1.37
N LEU A 216 1.64 -14.79 1.73
CA LEU A 216 0.30 -14.91 1.13
C LEU A 216 0.32 -14.69 -0.40
N GLN A 217 1.03 -13.66 -0.87
CA GLN A 217 1.19 -13.36 -2.30
C GLN A 217 2.00 -14.45 -3.03
N GLN A 218 3.06 -14.99 -2.40
CA GLN A 218 3.84 -16.08 -2.98
C GLN A 218 3.04 -17.38 -3.11
N LYS A 219 2.12 -17.64 -2.17
CA LYS A 219 1.19 -18.76 -2.23
C LYS A 219 0.07 -18.56 -3.27
N GLY A 220 -0.14 -17.32 -3.73
CA GLY A 220 -1.16 -16.98 -4.72
C GLY A 220 -2.56 -16.75 -4.13
N VAL A 221 -2.69 -16.63 -2.81
CA VAL A 221 -3.98 -16.47 -2.11
C VAL A 221 -4.32 -15.00 -1.79
N LEU A 222 -3.45 -14.07 -2.19
CA LEU A 222 -3.63 -12.63 -1.99
C LEU A 222 -3.08 -11.88 -3.19
N GLU A 223 -3.89 -11.04 -3.83
CA GLU A 223 -3.40 -10.11 -4.83
C GLU A 223 -3.06 -8.72 -4.25
N LEU A 224 -2.36 -7.91 -5.03
CA LEU A 224 -2.00 -6.56 -4.62
C LEU A 224 -3.27 -5.70 -4.50
N PHE A 225 -3.40 -5.01 -3.36
CA PHE A 225 -4.55 -4.14 -3.04
C PHE A 225 -5.87 -4.86 -2.75
N GLU A 226 -5.82 -6.15 -2.44
CA GLU A 226 -6.96 -6.89 -1.89
C GLU A 226 -6.93 -6.94 -0.35
N PRO A 227 -8.09 -6.98 0.32
CA PRO A 227 -8.12 -7.22 1.75
C PRO A 227 -7.71 -8.67 2.05
N VAL A 228 -6.91 -8.87 3.10
CA VAL A 228 -6.77 -10.19 3.70
C VAL A 228 -8.08 -10.54 4.39
N THR A 229 -8.64 -11.70 4.09
CA THR A 229 -9.90 -12.20 4.68
C THR A 229 -9.65 -13.52 5.44
N SER A 230 -10.67 -14.02 6.15
CA SER A 230 -10.63 -15.37 6.71
C SER A 230 -10.36 -16.43 5.64
N GLN A 231 -11.01 -16.31 4.47
CA GLN A 231 -10.78 -17.18 3.32
C GLN A 231 -9.31 -17.14 2.86
N THR A 232 -8.68 -15.96 2.78
CA THR A 232 -7.25 -15.85 2.46
C THR A 232 -6.38 -16.67 3.42
N LEU A 233 -6.67 -16.63 4.73
CA LEU A 233 -5.90 -17.34 5.75
C LEU A 233 -6.20 -18.85 5.75
N GLU A 234 -7.43 -19.24 5.43
CA GLU A 234 -7.85 -20.63 5.27
C GLU A 234 -7.18 -21.28 4.07
N GLU A 235 -7.19 -20.63 2.91
CA GLU A 235 -6.51 -21.09 1.69
C GLU A 235 -4.98 -21.11 1.86
N TYR A 236 -4.42 -20.21 2.66
CA TYR A 236 -3.02 -20.27 3.07
C TYR A 236 -2.73 -21.49 3.96
N GLY A 237 -3.72 -21.94 4.75
CA GLY A 237 -3.61 -23.03 5.71
C GLY A 237 -3.20 -22.61 7.11
N LYS A 238 -3.17 -21.29 7.41
CA LYS A 238 -2.77 -20.79 8.73
C LYS A 238 -3.36 -19.43 9.06
N ASN A 239 -3.95 -19.33 10.26
CA ASN A 239 -4.61 -18.11 10.75
C ASN A 239 -4.02 -17.61 12.08
N TYR A 240 -2.76 -17.95 12.37
CA TYR A 240 -2.02 -17.47 13.54
C TYR A 240 -0.53 -17.34 13.22
N ILE A 241 0.16 -16.48 13.96
CA ILE A 241 1.63 -16.45 13.99
C ILE A 241 2.06 -17.20 15.24
N ARG A 242 2.81 -18.27 15.07
CA ARG A 242 3.40 -18.98 16.21
C ARG A 242 4.71 -18.32 16.61
N MET A 243 4.87 -18.07 17.90
CA MET A 243 6.01 -17.37 18.47
C MET A 243 6.65 -18.23 19.55
N TYR A 244 7.87 -18.70 19.28
CA TYR A 244 8.68 -19.47 20.23
C TYR A 244 9.65 -18.54 20.95
N LYS A 245 9.74 -18.67 22.28
CA LYS A 245 10.65 -17.86 23.10
C LYS A 245 12.00 -18.55 23.22
N LEU A 246 13.00 -18.02 22.52
CA LEU A 246 14.39 -18.52 22.57
C LEU A 246 15.14 -17.92 23.76
N SER A 247 14.97 -16.61 23.97
CA SER A 247 15.56 -15.85 25.06
C SER A 247 14.61 -14.72 25.49
N ASN A 248 15.06 -13.80 26.36
CA ASN A 248 14.27 -12.61 26.68
C ASN A 248 14.15 -11.63 25.50
N TYR A 249 15.11 -11.68 24.55
CA TYR A 249 15.22 -10.73 23.44
C TYR A 249 15.20 -11.41 22.07
N ASP A 250 15.15 -12.74 22.00
CA ASP A 250 15.16 -13.51 20.76
C ASP A 250 13.95 -14.42 20.68
N TYR A 251 13.25 -14.34 19.55
CA TYR A 251 12.05 -15.12 19.27
C TYR A 251 12.09 -15.71 17.88
N TYR A 252 11.57 -16.92 17.75
CA TYR A 252 11.35 -17.53 16.44
C TYR A 252 9.87 -17.40 16.05
N LEU A 253 9.60 -16.91 14.85
CA LEU A 253 8.27 -16.70 14.30
C LEU A 253 8.01 -17.67 13.15
N GLU A 254 6.83 -18.28 13.17
CA GLU A 254 6.40 -19.20 12.13
C GLU A 254 5.02 -18.76 11.62
N PHE A 255 4.93 -18.49 10.31
CA PHE A 255 3.69 -18.15 9.64
C PHE A 255 3.52 -18.96 8.37
#